data_AF-A0A917CL25-F1
#
_entry.id   AF-A0A917CL25-F1
#
_cell.length_a   1.000
_cell.length_b   1.000
_cell.length_c   1.000
_cell.angle_alpha   90.00
_cell.angle_beta   90.00
_cell.angle_gamma   90.00
#
_symmetry.space_group_name_H-M   'P 1'
#
loop_
_entity.id
_entity.type
_entity.pdbx_description
1 polymer ?
#
loop_
_entity_poly.entity_id
_entity_poly.type
_entity_poly.pdbx_seq_one_letter_code
_entity_poly.pdbx_strand_id
1 'polypeptide(L)'
;MTLRLTPGQNAALTELSVTATVRASSVDVCALLVDGDRRVRSDGDLVFWNSPTAAGVRLTDNGSLAVTLDEIEPTVDAVLLIVAADGSPSLPVDVDLALTGPSNEVLYEFAPNTNGLGALIGLEVYRRGHAWKVRAVGQGFAGGLADLLVAHGVEVDDGVEASHSQHDSAPLHHSAPLPVPLDRARVLERVWMIFEDASRSAAAFDAAVDYADERLGDELSDLSSDIAARSSPAAEQGRVDAQNRHDALVATAHARHLDDSRQLTDEITTLDGELPASVSTWGSASWQQLSDTDGFTDCIRVGEVAVPSRSPLRVPLCAAWPAANPLWFEDDTGGASSASSITAVLLRTAAAAPRGATVIDILDIGGSLAETSARVSPIARTFTDRAAVTARLDELSHTIDLWHMAVGAGETPPTVPPRSVVVVSGFPYGFGSAELGRIAFLAERGPFAGLSLVLIGSADAEDIDPLAAALLRRSMHLPIDGRSPVHDPWVDGEWSFEPDVAPADTTKVDRVVRELSGAGEA
;
A
#
# COMPACT_ATOMS: atom_id res chain seq x y z
N MET A 1 4.69 0.73 33.10
CA MET A 1 5.45 1.53 32.10
C MET A 1 4.96 1.03 30.76
N THR A 2 4.29 1.88 29.99
CA THR A 2 3.69 1.51 28.70
C THR A 2 4.77 1.47 27.63
N LEU A 3 4.78 0.41 26.81
CA LEU A 3 5.71 0.26 25.70
C LEU A 3 4.97 0.42 24.37
N ARG A 4 5.36 1.42 23.58
CA ARG A 4 4.86 1.55 22.20
C ARG A 4 5.65 0.63 21.29
N LEU A 5 4.96 -0.25 20.59
CA LEU A 5 5.54 -1.21 19.65
C LEU A 5 5.61 -0.61 18.24
N THR A 6 6.63 -0.98 17.48
CA THR A 6 6.71 -0.75 16.01
C THR A 6 6.33 -2.03 15.25
N PRO A 7 5.95 -1.94 13.97
CA PRO A 7 5.64 -3.13 13.15
C PRO A 7 6.74 -4.19 13.24
N GLY A 8 6.36 -5.46 13.36
CA GLY A 8 7.26 -6.61 13.56
C GLY A 8 7.84 -6.77 14.98
N GLN A 9 7.79 -5.72 15.82
CA GLN A 9 8.38 -5.78 17.17
C GLN A 9 7.62 -6.75 18.06
N ASN A 10 8.35 -7.52 18.86
CA ASN A 10 7.79 -8.44 19.84
C ASN A 10 8.25 -8.12 21.27
N ALA A 11 7.36 -8.36 22.23
CA ALA A 11 7.62 -8.18 23.66
C ALA A 11 7.11 -9.40 24.46
N ALA A 12 7.68 -9.61 25.64
CA ALA A 12 7.24 -10.67 26.55
C ALA A 12 5.93 -10.27 27.24
N LEU A 13 4.92 -11.14 27.24
CA LEU A 13 3.65 -10.87 27.90
C LEU A 13 3.58 -11.63 29.23
N THR A 14 3.69 -10.91 30.35
CA THR A 14 3.78 -11.50 31.69
C THR A 14 2.43 -11.71 32.36
N GLU A 15 1.43 -10.92 31.97
CA GLU A 15 0.07 -11.03 32.49
C GLU A 15 -0.68 -12.18 31.80
N LEU A 16 -1.39 -13.00 32.58
CA LEU A 16 -2.20 -14.11 32.06
C LEU A 16 -3.58 -13.66 31.56
N SER A 17 -4.02 -12.47 31.96
CA SER A 17 -5.28 -11.88 31.49
C SER A 17 -4.99 -10.50 30.95
N VAL A 18 -5.38 -10.26 29.70
CA VAL A 18 -5.24 -8.96 29.04
C VAL A 18 -6.51 -8.56 28.31
N THR A 19 -6.70 -7.27 28.11
CA THR A 19 -7.78 -6.74 27.27
C THR A 19 -7.19 -5.94 26.13
N ALA A 20 -7.52 -6.31 24.90
CA ALA A 20 -7.21 -5.51 23.72
C ALA A 20 -8.35 -4.53 23.45
N THR A 21 -8.00 -3.26 23.30
CA THR A 21 -8.93 -2.19 22.97
C THR A 21 -8.46 -1.50 21.70
N VAL A 22 -9.41 -1.10 20.85
CA VAL A 22 -9.15 -0.32 19.65
C VAL A 22 -9.78 1.06 19.83
N ARG A 23 -8.98 2.10 19.60
CA ARG A 23 -9.46 3.47 19.48
C ARG A 23 -9.48 3.81 17.99
N ALA A 24 -10.66 3.98 17.43
CA ALA A 24 -10.89 4.33 16.03
C ALA A 24 -12.35 4.74 15.82
N SER A 25 -12.64 5.42 14.71
CA SER A 25 -14.01 5.70 14.26
C SER A 25 -14.57 4.58 13.38
N SER A 26 -15.72 4.02 13.72
CA SER A 26 -16.44 3.01 12.89
C SER A 26 -15.59 1.81 12.45
N VAL A 27 -15.20 0.97 13.41
CA VAL A 27 -14.49 -0.29 13.15
C VAL A 27 -15.16 -1.47 13.85
N ASP A 28 -15.06 -2.63 13.23
CA ASP A 28 -15.36 -3.91 13.83
C ASP A 28 -14.09 -4.56 14.38
N VAL A 29 -14.21 -5.18 15.55
CA VAL A 29 -13.11 -5.89 16.22
C VAL A 29 -13.45 -7.37 16.28
N CYS A 30 -12.54 -8.21 15.82
CA CYS A 30 -12.65 -9.66 15.89
C CYS A 30 -11.31 -10.32 16.24
N ALA A 31 -11.36 -11.61 16.58
CA ALA A 31 -10.17 -12.39 16.85
C ALA A 31 -10.21 -13.75 16.15
N LEU A 32 -9.03 -14.24 15.76
CA LEU A 32 -8.84 -15.60 15.27
C LEU A 32 -7.87 -16.35 16.20
N LEU A 33 -8.25 -17.55 16.61
CA LEU A 33 -7.37 -18.49 17.29
C LEU A 33 -6.78 -19.42 16.22
N VAL A 34 -5.45 -19.36 16.05
CA VAL A 34 -4.77 -20.07 14.95
C VAL A 34 -3.73 -21.05 15.45
N ASP A 35 -3.52 -22.12 14.69
CA ASP A 35 -2.46 -23.10 14.90
C ASP A 35 -1.12 -22.65 14.30
N GLY A 36 -0.14 -23.55 14.29
CA GLY A 36 1.21 -23.30 13.77
C GLY A 36 1.27 -23.02 12.27
N ASP A 37 0.24 -23.43 11.51
CA ASP A 37 0.08 -23.13 10.09
C ASP A 37 -0.68 -21.82 9.85
N ARG A 38 -0.99 -21.07 10.92
CA ARG A 38 -1.75 -19.81 10.90
C ARG A 38 -3.20 -20.00 10.44
N ARG A 39 -3.79 -21.17 10.66
CA ARG A 39 -5.19 -21.43 10.29
C ARG A 39 -6.04 -21.67 11.52
N VAL A 40 -7.33 -21.35 11.40
CA VAL A 40 -8.32 -21.78 12.40
C VAL A 40 -8.47 -23.29 12.36
N ARG A 41 -8.77 -23.91 13.52
CA ARG A 41 -9.03 -25.36 13.58
C ARG A 41 -10.47 -25.67 13.21
N SER A 42 -11.38 -24.70 13.44
CA SER A 42 -12.80 -24.73 13.09
C SER A 42 -13.38 -23.31 13.15
N ASP A 43 -14.61 -23.12 12.66
CA ASP A 43 -15.33 -21.84 12.75
C ASP A 43 -15.49 -21.33 14.20
N GLY A 44 -15.41 -22.23 15.20
CA GLY A 44 -15.45 -21.89 16.62
C GLY A 44 -14.23 -21.11 17.13
N ASP A 45 -13.17 -21.00 16.31
CA ASP A 45 -11.97 -20.20 16.60
C ASP A 45 -12.05 -18.76 16.07
N LEU A 46 -13.17 -18.38 15.44
CA LEU A 46 -13.48 -16.99 15.08
C LEU A 46 -14.37 -16.34 16.14
N VAL A 47 -13.86 -15.27 16.75
CA VAL A 47 -14.56 -14.47 17.76
C VAL A 47 -14.97 -13.12 17.16
N PHE A 48 -16.27 -12.86 17.10
CA PHE A 48 -16.86 -11.64 16.53
C PHE A 48 -18.25 -11.39 17.14
N TRP A 49 -18.94 -10.32 16.77
CA TRP A 49 -20.19 -9.90 17.44
C TRP A 49 -21.30 -10.99 17.47
N ASN A 50 -21.38 -11.87 16.47
CA ASN A 50 -22.38 -12.94 16.41
C ASN A 50 -21.92 -14.25 17.09
N SER A 51 -20.61 -14.39 17.32
CA SER A 51 -19.99 -15.49 18.07
C SER A 51 -18.94 -14.91 19.03
N PRO A 52 -19.35 -14.27 20.14
CA PRO A 52 -18.49 -13.39 20.92
C PRO A 52 -17.53 -14.11 21.86
N THR A 53 -17.45 -15.45 21.83
CA THR A 53 -16.64 -16.23 22.78
C THR A 53 -16.00 -17.46 22.12
N ALA A 54 -14.72 -17.66 22.40
CA ALA A 54 -13.98 -18.91 22.22
C ALA A 54 -13.22 -19.24 23.53
N ALA A 55 -12.57 -20.39 23.61
CA ALA A 55 -11.78 -20.76 24.79
C ALA A 55 -10.67 -19.74 25.06
N GLY A 56 -10.74 -19.04 26.20
CA GLY A 56 -9.78 -18.01 26.59
C GLY A 56 -9.85 -16.70 25.80
N VAL A 57 -10.84 -16.48 24.92
CA VAL A 57 -11.01 -15.22 24.18
C VAL A 57 -12.49 -14.81 24.17
N ARG A 58 -12.78 -13.56 24.51
CA ARG A 58 -14.14 -13.01 24.53
C ARG A 58 -14.20 -11.59 23.99
N LEU A 59 -15.08 -11.33 23.03
CA LEU A 59 -15.50 -9.99 22.65
C LEU A 59 -16.55 -9.48 23.66
N THR A 60 -16.30 -8.31 24.23
CA THR A 60 -17.16 -7.66 25.21
C THR A 60 -18.13 -6.69 24.55
N ASP A 61 -19.22 -6.34 25.24
CA ASP A 61 -20.28 -5.46 24.72
C ASP A 61 -19.81 -4.04 24.34
N ASN A 62 -18.63 -3.63 24.84
CA ASN A 62 -17.98 -2.36 24.51
C ASN A 62 -16.92 -2.49 23.38
N GLY A 63 -16.91 -3.60 22.63
CA GLY A 63 -16.03 -3.79 21.48
C GLY A 63 -14.56 -4.09 21.81
N SER A 64 -14.27 -4.57 23.03
CA SER A 64 -12.92 -4.96 23.46
C SER A 64 -12.76 -6.47 23.46
N LEU A 65 -11.53 -6.97 23.25
CA LEU A 65 -11.23 -8.41 23.30
C LEU A 65 -10.53 -8.75 24.61
N ALA A 66 -11.22 -9.44 25.51
CA ALA A 66 -10.63 -10.03 26.70
C ALA A 66 -9.96 -11.36 26.33
N VAL A 67 -8.70 -11.53 26.72
CA VAL A 67 -7.89 -12.73 26.45
C VAL A 67 -7.34 -13.28 27.76
N THR A 68 -7.66 -14.53 28.07
CA THR A 68 -7.23 -15.28 29.25
C THR A 68 -6.35 -16.45 28.81
N LEU A 69 -5.04 -16.23 28.90
CA LEU A 69 -3.99 -17.01 28.22
C LEU A 69 -3.82 -18.45 28.73
N ASP A 70 -4.24 -18.72 29.96
CA ASP A 70 -4.21 -20.06 30.58
C ASP A 70 -5.44 -20.91 30.22
N GLU A 71 -6.49 -20.30 29.68
CA GLU A 71 -7.65 -20.99 29.12
C GLU A 71 -7.50 -21.32 27.63
N ILE A 72 -6.47 -20.78 26.97
CA ILE A 72 -6.17 -21.08 25.57
C ILE A 72 -5.59 -22.49 25.45
N GLU A 73 -6.19 -23.30 24.58
CA GLU A 73 -5.81 -24.69 24.38
C GLU A 73 -4.38 -24.83 23.82
N PRO A 74 -3.63 -25.88 24.17
CA PRO A 74 -2.23 -26.05 23.72
C PRO A 74 -2.02 -26.18 22.21
N THR A 75 -3.07 -26.46 21.44
CA THR A 75 -3.01 -26.55 19.97
C THR A 75 -3.16 -25.19 19.28
N VAL A 76 -3.51 -24.13 20.03
CA VAL A 76 -3.56 -22.75 19.53
C VAL A 76 -2.20 -22.11 19.80
N ASP A 77 -1.53 -21.72 18.72
CA ASP A 77 -0.20 -21.11 18.81
C ASP A 77 -0.28 -19.58 18.89
N ALA A 78 -1.36 -18.98 18.37
CA ALA A 78 -1.58 -17.54 18.45
C ALA A 78 -3.05 -17.11 18.46
N VAL A 79 -3.32 -15.96 19.06
CA VAL A 79 -4.55 -15.18 18.94
C VAL A 79 -4.25 -13.93 18.12
N LEU A 80 -4.93 -13.79 16.98
CA LEU A 80 -4.81 -12.64 16.08
C LEU A 80 -5.89 -11.63 16.43
N LEU A 81 -5.51 -10.39 16.71
CA LEU A 81 -6.42 -9.30 17.01
C LEU A 81 -6.64 -8.49 15.74
N ILE A 82 -7.86 -8.51 15.23
CA ILE A 82 -8.21 -8.02 13.90
C ILE A 82 -9.09 -6.78 14.05
N VAL A 83 -8.82 -5.79 13.20
CA VAL A 83 -9.63 -4.58 13.04
C VAL A 83 -10.12 -4.54 11.61
N ALA A 84 -11.43 -4.40 11.42
CA ALA A 84 -12.07 -4.30 10.11
C ALA A 84 -12.88 -3.02 10.00
N ALA A 85 -13.03 -2.50 8.78
CA ALA A 85 -13.88 -1.36 8.52
C ALA A 85 -15.35 -1.72 8.75
N ASP A 86 -16.07 -0.93 9.54
CA ASP A 86 -17.52 -1.12 9.77
C ASP A 86 -18.31 -0.30 8.74
N GLY A 87 -18.98 -0.99 7.81
CA GLY A 87 -19.83 -0.36 6.79
C GLY A 87 -19.09 0.52 5.77
N SER A 88 -17.75 0.46 5.75
CA SER A 88 -16.85 1.24 4.87
C SER A 88 -15.91 0.30 4.10
N PRO A 89 -15.47 0.66 2.88
CA PRO A 89 -14.50 -0.13 2.14
C PRO A 89 -13.08 -0.08 2.73
N SER A 90 -12.76 0.91 3.58
CA SER A 90 -11.45 1.05 4.20
C SER A 90 -11.52 1.46 5.67
N LEU A 91 -10.52 1.03 6.43
CA LEU A 91 -10.27 1.39 7.82
C LEU A 91 -9.99 2.89 7.96
N PRO A 92 -10.34 3.49 9.10
CA PRO A 92 -9.96 4.87 9.40
C PRO A 92 -8.46 4.97 9.68
N VAL A 93 -7.91 6.18 9.57
CA VAL A 93 -6.46 6.44 9.79
C VAL A 93 -6.09 6.61 11.26
N ASP A 94 -7.08 6.67 12.16
CA ASP A 94 -6.89 6.89 13.59
C ASP A 94 -6.95 5.59 14.41
N VAL A 95 -6.63 4.44 13.80
CA VAL A 95 -6.59 3.15 14.50
C VAL A 95 -5.38 3.07 15.42
N ASP A 96 -5.65 3.11 16.73
CA ASP A 96 -4.69 2.80 17.79
C ASP A 96 -5.16 1.56 18.56
N LEU A 97 -4.30 0.54 18.64
CA LEU A 97 -4.52 -0.65 19.47
C LEU A 97 -3.76 -0.51 20.79
N ALA A 98 -4.41 -0.91 21.87
CA ALA A 98 -3.78 -1.00 23.19
C ALA A 98 -4.07 -2.36 23.83
N LEU A 99 -3.07 -2.93 24.48
CA LEU A 99 -3.20 -4.13 25.30
C LEU A 99 -3.04 -3.75 26.76
N THR A 100 -4.10 -3.92 27.55
CA THR A 100 -4.13 -3.58 28.98
C THR A 100 -4.07 -4.83 29.85
N GLY A 101 -3.41 -4.69 31.00
CA GLY A 101 -3.35 -5.73 32.03
C GLY A 101 -4.58 -5.71 32.94
N PRO A 102 -4.64 -6.63 33.93
CA PRO A 102 -5.80 -6.83 34.79
C PRO A 102 -6.09 -5.65 35.74
N SER A 103 -5.14 -4.74 35.94
CA SER A 103 -5.36 -3.49 36.71
C SER A 103 -5.68 -2.28 35.83
N ASN A 104 -6.05 -2.51 34.57
CA ASN A 104 -6.32 -1.49 33.53
C ASN A 104 -5.11 -0.61 33.17
N GLU A 105 -3.90 -1.06 33.47
CA GLU A 105 -2.67 -0.45 33.04
C GLU A 105 -2.39 -0.79 31.56
N VAL A 106 -2.01 0.21 30.77
CA VAL A 106 -1.62 -0.03 29.37
C VAL A 106 -0.22 -0.64 29.34
N LEU A 107 -0.13 -1.89 28.90
CA LEU A 107 1.11 -2.64 28.76
C LEU A 107 1.80 -2.30 27.43
N TYR A 108 1.03 -2.40 26.34
CA TYR A 108 1.51 -2.17 24.97
C TYR A 108 0.55 -1.30 24.18
N GLU A 109 1.11 -0.46 23.31
CA GLU A 109 0.36 0.33 22.33
C GLU A 109 0.95 0.10 20.93
N PHE A 110 0.09 0.08 19.92
CA PHE A 110 0.50 -0.06 18.52
C PHE A 110 -0.43 0.74 17.61
N ALA A 111 0.18 1.56 16.74
CA ALA A 111 -0.50 2.39 15.77
C ALA A 111 -0.16 1.90 14.35
N PRO A 112 -0.94 0.97 13.76
CA PRO A 112 -0.68 0.46 12.42
C PRO A 112 -0.95 1.50 11.33
N ASN A 113 -0.34 1.32 10.17
CA ASN A 113 -0.76 2.01 8.95
C ASN A 113 -2.01 1.32 8.38
N THR A 114 -3.11 2.05 8.20
CA THR A 114 -4.40 1.53 7.73
C THR A 114 -4.72 1.90 6.28
N ASN A 115 -3.80 2.57 5.59
CA ASN A 115 -4.06 3.20 4.30
C ASN A 115 -4.57 2.20 3.25
N GLY A 116 -5.81 2.37 2.79
CA GLY A 116 -6.42 1.56 1.75
C GLY A 116 -6.79 0.13 2.17
N LEU A 117 -6.70 -0.19 3.47
CA LEU A 117 -6.98 -1.53 3.98
C LEU A 117 -8.43 -1.65 4.43
N GLY A 118 -9.16 -2.68 4.01
CA GLY A 118 -10.50 -2.97 4.52
C GLY A 118 -10.47 -3.70 5.87
N ALA A 119 -9.40 -4.44 6.15
CA ALA A 119 -9.13 -5.06 7.44
C ALA A 119 -7.62 -5.17 7.69
N LEU A 120 -7.21 -5.37 8.94
CA LEU A 120 -5.83 -5.66 9.30
C LEU A 120 -5.72 -6.55 10.54
N ILE A 121 -4.59 -7.26 10.64
CA ILE A 121 -4.14 -7.91 11.88
C ILE A 121 -3.24 -6.91 12.60
N GLY A 122 -3.72 -6.36 13.72
CA GLY A 122 -3.01 -5.33 14.46
C GLY A 122 -1.97 -5.92 15.40
N LEU A 123 -2.44 -6.76 16.32
CA LEU A 123 -1.62 -7.40 17.33
C LEU A 123 -1.78 -8.92 17.26
N GLU A 124 -0.71 -9.63 17.55
CA GLU A 124 -0.69 -11.07 17.70
C GLU A 124 -0.22 -11.40 19.11
N VAL A 125 -1.01 -12.19 19.85
CA VAL A 125 -0.61 -12.77 21.12
C VAL A 125 -0.29 -14.25 20.89
N TYR A 126 0.98 -14.62 20.99
CA TYR A 126 1.46 -15.94 20.58
C TYR A 126 2.30 -16.60 21.66
N ARG A 127 2.37 -17.92 21.59
CA ARG A 127 3.16 -18.73 22.50
C ARG A 127 4.52 -19.06 21.90
N ARG A 128 5.60 -18.89 22.68
CA ARG A 128 6.94 -19.37 22.34
C ARG A 128 7.46 -20.25 23.46
N GLY A 129 7.39 -21.57 23.27
CA GLY A 129 7.67 -22.53 24.33
C GLY A 129 6.61 -22.45 25.44
N HIS A 130 7.03 -22.14 26.67
CA HIS A 130 6.12 -22.00 27.82
C HIS A 130 5.71 -20.55 28.11
N ALA A 131 6.22 -19.57 27.37
CA ALA A 131 5.96 -18.15 27.59
C ALA A 131 5.05 -17.57 26.52
N TRP A 132 4.21 -16.63 26.93
CA TRP A 132 3.41 -15.81 26.03
C TRP A 132 4.15 -14.54 25.63
N LYS A 133 3.92 -14.10 24.41
CA LYS A 133 4.52 -12.90 23.82
C LYS A 133 3.45 -12.17 23.03
N VAL A 134 3.65 -10.87 22.87
CA VAL A 134 2.88 -10.04 21.94
C VAL A 134 3.79 -9.63 20.78
N ARG A 135 3.23 -9.52 19.58
CA ARG A 135 3.88 -8.96 18.39
C ARG A 135 2.96 -7.91 17.77
N ALA A 136 3.52 -6.76 17.40
CA ALA A 136 2.86 -5.82 16.51
C ALA A 136 3.00 -6.33 15.08
N VAL A 137 1.88 -6.65 14.43
CA VAL A 137 1.88 -7.27 13.09
C VAL A 137 1.71 -6.20 12.03
N GLY A 138 0.56 -5.53 11.99
CA GLY A 138 0.27 -4.48 11.01
C GLY A 138 0.02 -5.01 9.59
N GLN A 139 -0.34 -6.27 9.43
CA GLN A 139 -0.63 -6.87 8.13
C GLN A 139 -2.03 -6.49 7.65
N GLY A 140 -2.12 -5.84 6.50
CA GLY A 140 -3.37 -5.38 5.91
C GLY A 140 -4.00 -6.31 4.89
N PHE A 141 -5.31 -6.20 4.73
CA PHE A 141 -6.12 -6.91 3.74
C PHE A 141 -7.03 -5.90 3.04
N ALA A 142 -6.71 -5.61 1.77
CA ALA A 142 -7.48 -4.67 0.96
C ALA A 142 -8.89 -5.21 0.65
N GLY A 143 -9.03 -6.54 0.47
CA GLY A 143 -10.31 -7.24 0.32
C GLY A 143 -11.18 -7.27 1.57
N GLY A 144 -10.75 -6.61 2.65
CA GLY A 144 -11.51 -6.51 3.89
C GLY A 144 -11.47 -7.77 4.73
N LEU A 145 -12.45 -7.89 5.63
CA LEU A 145 -12.49 -8.98 6.60
C LEU A 145 -12.65 -10.35 5.94
N ALA A 146 -13.46 -10.45 4.87
CA ALA A 146 -13.70 -11.73 4.19
C ALA A 146 -12.41 -12.35 3.64
N ASP A 147 -11.56 -11.55 2.98
CA ASP A 147 -10.27 -11.97 2.45
C ASP A 147 -9.33 -12.46 3.57
N LEU A 148 -9.27 -11.71 4.67
CA LEU A 148 -8.52 -12.09 5.87
C LEU A 148 -8.99 -13.44 6.43
N LEU A 149 -10.31 -13.62 6.58
CA LEU A 149 -10.89 -14.84 7.11
C LEU A 149 -10.56 -16.06 6.23
N VAL A 150 -10.66 -15.92 4.91
CA VAL A 150 -10.31 -16.97 3.95
C VAL A 150 -8.82 -17.32 4.01
N ALA A 151 -7.94 -16.33 4.10
CA ALA A 151 -6.50 -16.54 4.25
C ALA A 151 -6.17 -17.39 5.50
N HIS A 152 -6.96 -17.23 6.57
CA HIS A 152 -6.83 -17.97 7.82
C HIS A 152 -7.72 -19.22 7.91
N GLY A 153 -8.36 -19.63 6.81
CA GLY A 153 -9.06 -20.90 6.71
C GLY A 153 -10.48 -20.95 7.25
N VAL A 154 -11.12 -19.80 7.42
CA VAL A 154 -12.55 -19.70 7.71
C VAL A 154 -13.32 -19.75 6.38
N GLU A 155 -14.34 -20.59 6.29
CA GLU A 155 -15.27 -20.58 5.16
C GLU A 155 -16.30 -19.46 5.33
N VAL A 156 -16.40 -18.54 4.36
CA VAL A 156 -17.41 -17.48 4.33
C VAL A 156 -18.49 -17.88 3.32
N ASP A 157 -19.72 -18.09 3.81
CA ASP A 157 -20.87 -18.48 2.97
C ASP A 157 -21.45 -17.26 2.25
N ASP A 158 -20.92 -16.94 1.07
CA ASP A 158 -21.53 -15.97 0.17
C ASP A 158 -22.64 -16.65 -0.66
N GLY A 159 -23.88 -16.47 -0.22
CA GLY A 159 -25.04 -16.87 -1.02
C GLY A 159 -25.17 -16.02 -2.28
N VAL A 160 -24.56 -16.44 -3.41
CA VAL A 160 -25.21 -16.85 -4.67
C VAL A 160 -24.19 -17.64 -5.54
N GLU A 161 -24.47 -18.93 -5.74
CA GLU A 161 -23.96 -19.89 -6.74
C GLU A 161 -22.59 -19.67 -7.43
N ALA A 162 -21.55 -20.35 -6.93
CA ALA A 162 -20.41 -20.81 -7.71
C ALA A 162 -20.29 -22.36 -7.59
N SER A 163 -20.37 -23.04 -8.74
CA SER A 163 -20.14 -24.48 -8.83
C SER A 163 -18.66 -24.81 -8.63
N HIS A 164 -18.44 -25.86 -7.84
CA HIS A 164 -17.15 -26.41 -7.40
C HIS A 164 -16.10 -26.64 -8.49
N SER A 165 -14.82 -26.57 -8.08
CA SER A 165 -13.80 -27.57 -8.45
C SER A 165 -12.68 -27.61 -7.39
N GLN A 166 -12.60 -28.76 -6.72
CA GLN A 166 -11.52 -29.20 -5.84
C GLN A 166 -10.19 -29.30 -6.61
N HIS A 167 -9.03 -29.07 -5.98
CA HIS A 167 -7.79 -29.81 -6.27
C HIS A 167 -6.92 -29.97 -5.00
N ASP A 168 -6.37 -31.18 -4.89
CA ASP A 168 -5.59 -31.78 -3.82
C ASP A 168 -4.11 -31.34 -3.84
N SER A 169 -3.39 -31.58 -2.75
CA SER A 169 -2.11 -30.92 -2.39
C SER A 169 -0.82 -31.69 -2.77
N ALA A 170 0.24 -30.89 -3.07
CA ALA A 170 1.71 -31.14 -3.10
C ALA A 170 2.39 -31.63 -4.41
N PRO A 171 3.69 -31.32 -4.68
CA PRO A 171 4.61 -30.25 -4.21
C PRO A 171 4.95 -29.18 -5.29
N LEU A 172 5.54 -28.07 -4.86
CA LEU A 172 5.85 -26.85 -5.64
C LEU A 172 6.68 -27.09 -6.93
N HIS A 173 5.96 -27.27 -8.03
CA HIS A 173 6.39 -26.82 -9.36
C HIS A 173 5.27 -25.90 -9.87
N HIS A 174 5.56 -24.61 -10.02
CA HIS A 174 4.65 -23.65 -10.65
C HIS A 174 4.35 -24.12 -12.07
N SER A 175 3.26 -24.87 -12.22
CA SER A 175 2.58 -25.01 -13.50
C SER A 175 1.71 -23.77 -13.62
N ALA A 176 2.03 -22.89 -14.57
CA ALA A 176 1.27 -21.67 -14.83
C ALA A 176 -0.23 -21.98 -14.87
N PRO A 177 -1.09 -21.21 -14.16
CA PRO A 177 -2.53 -21.35 -14.32
C PRO A 177 -2.91 -21.07 -15.78
N LEU A 178 -3.88 -21.81 -16.31
CA LEU A 178 -4.58 -21.39 -17.52
C LEU A 178 -5.16 -19.97 -17.28
N PRO A 179 -5.21 -19.09 -18.29
CA PRO A 179 -5.50 -17.68 -18.09
C PRO A 179 -6.96 -17.50 -17.65
N VAL A 180 -7.16 -17.22 -16.36
CA VAL A 180 -8.36 -16.54 -15.92
C VAL A 180 -8.22 -15.10 -16.43
N PRO A 181 -9.16 -14.56 -17.21
CA PRO A 181 -9.08 -13.17 -17.66
C PRO A 181 -8.90 -12.24 -16.46
N LEU A 182 -7.93 -11.32 -16.55
CA LEU A 182 -7.67 -10.32 -15.53
C LEU A 182 -8.95 -9.52 -15.23
N ASP A 183 -9.44 -9.59 -13.99
CA ASP A 183 -10.53 -8.71 -13.54
C ASP A 183 -9.98 -7.29 -13.37
N ARG A 184 -10.57 -6.33 -14.08
CA ARG A 184 -10.15 -4.92 -14.05
C ARG A 184 -10.40 -4.25 -12.69
N ALA A 185 -11.28 -4.82 -11.88
CA ALA A 185 -11.52 -4.38 -10.51
C ALA A 185 -10.48 -4.90 -9.51
N ARG A 186 -9.53 -5.75 -9.95
CA ARG A 186 -8.51 -6.39 -9.11
C ARG A 186 -7.11 -6.32 -9.74
N VAL A 187 -6.87 -5.33 -10.62
CA VAL A 187 -5.55 -5.15 -11.26
C VAL A 187 -4.52 -4.74 -10.22
N LEU A 188 -4.92 -3.89 -9.27
CA LEU A 188 -4.04 -3.41 -8.22
C LEU A 188 -3.50 -4.57 -7.39
N GLU A 189 -4.39 -5.47 -6.95
CA GLU A 189 -4.04 -6.66 -6.18
C GLU A 189 -3.02 -7.53 -6.92
N ARG A 190 -3.23 -7.75 -8.22
CA ARG A 190 -2.32 -8.58 -9.03
C ARG A 190 -0.92 -7.97 -9.13
N VAL A 191 -0.84 -6.66 -9.38
CA VAL A 191 0.45 -5.95 -9.47
C VAL A 191 1.12 -5.88 -8.09
N TRP A 192 0.35 -5.69 -7.03
CA TRP A 192 0.86 -5.64 -5.66
C TRP A 192 1.40 -6.98 -5.17
N MET A 193 0.79 -8.12 -5.52
CA MET A 193 1.38 -9.43 -5.19
C MET A 193 2.79 -9.60 -5.77
N ILE A 194 3.00 -9.17 -7.02
CA ILE A 194 4.33 -9.22 -7.65
C ILE A 194 5.30 -8.30 -6.91
N PHE A 195 4.85 -7.12 -6.50
CA PHE A 195 5.69 -6.19 -5.74
C PHE A 195 6.01 -6.74 -4.33
N GLU A 196 5.04 -7.37 -3.67
CA GLU A 196 5.24 -8.04 -2.38
C GLU A 196 6.31 -9.14 -2.48
N ASP A 197 6.22 -9.98 -3.51
CA ASP A 197 7.21 -11.04 -3.75
C ASP A 197 8.61 -10.47 -4.02
N ALA A 198 8.69 -9.37 -4.77
CA ALA A 198 9.94 -8.65 -4.99
C ALA A 198 10.53 -8.11 -3.68
N SER A 199 9.69 -7.49 -2.83
CA SER A 199 10.06 -7.01 -1.50
C SER A 199 10.52 -8.11 -0.56
N ARG A 200 9.81 -9.25 -0.53
CA ARG A 200 10.18 -10.41 0.28
C ARG A 200 11.49 -11.04 -0.18
N SER A 201 11.72 -11.15 -1.49
CA SER A 201 12.98 -11.66 -2.04
C SER A 201 14.15 -10.71 -1.71
N ALA A 202 13.96 -9.39 -1.84
CA ALA A 202 14.97 -8.40 -1.49
C ALA A 202 15.31 -8.42 0.01
N ALA A 203 14.30 -8.48 0.89
CA ALA A 203 14.53 -8.57 2.33
C ALA A 203 15.19 -9.89 2.74
N ALA A 204 14.85 -11.01 2.10
CA ALA A 204 15.50 -12.29 2.35
C ALA A 204 16.98 -12.28 1.91
N PHE A 205 17.30 -11.58 0.82
CA PHE A 205 18.68 -11.34 0.40
C PHE A 205 19.44 -10.51 1.44
N ASP A 206 18.91 -9.35 1.83
CA ASP A 206 19.53 -8.47 2.82
C ASP A 206 19.78 -9.21 4.14
N ALA A 207 18.76 -9.91 4.67
CA ALA A 207 18.89 -10.68 5.91
C ALA A 207 19.93 -11.80 5.83
N ALA A 208 20.11 -12.42 4.65
CA ALA A 208 21.12 -13.44 4.45
C ALA A 208 22.55 -12.85 4.39
N VAL A 209 22.70 -11.65 3.85
CA VAL A 209 23.96 -10.89 3.85
C VAL A 209 24.30 -10.45 5.28
N ASP A 210 23.36 -9.85 6.00
CA ASP A 210 23.54 -9.44 7.39
C ASP A 210 23.95 -10.63 8.28
N TYR A 211 23.29 -11.79 8.11
CA TYR A 211 23.67 -13.01 8.82
C TYR A 211 25.10 -13.47 8.49
N ALA A 212 25.52 -13.36 7.23
CA ALA A 212 26.88 -13.71 6.82
C ALA A 212 27.89 -12.76 7.48
N ASP A 213 27.62 -11.46 7.50
CA ASP A 213 28.46 -10.43 8.12
C ASP A 213 28.59 -10.62 9.63
N GLU A 214 27.48 -10.84 10.34
CA GLU A 214 27.47 -11.13 11.78
C GLU A 214 28.30 -12.38 12.09
N ARG A 215 28.07 -13.47 11.33
CA ARG A 215 28.80 -14.72 11.47
C ARG A 215 30.29 -14.53 11.25
N LEU A 216 30.69 -13.77 10.22
CA LEU A 216 32.09 -13.46 9.97
C LEU A 216 32.69 -12.68 11.14
N GLY A 217 31.97 -11.67 11.65
CA GLY A 217 32.36 -10.90 12.83
C GLY A 217 32.63 -11.78 14.06
N ASP A 218 31.71 -12.70 14.36
CA ASP A 218 31.84 -13.66 15.48
C ASP A 218 33.04 -14.59 15.29
N GLU A 219 33.20 -15.21 14.11
CA GLU A 219 34.31 -16.11 13.82
C GLU A 219 35.68 -15.39 13.90
N LEU A 220 35.77 -14.14 13.43
CA LEU A 220 36.98 -13.32 13.53
C LEU A 220 37.28 -12.89 14.98
N SER A 221 36.26 -12.58 15.76
CA SER A 221 36.37 -12.26 17.18
C SER A 221 36.92 -13.44 17.99
N ASP A 222 36.36 -14.63 17.79
CA ASP A 222 36.80 -15.87 18.43
C ASP A 222 38.26 -16.21 18.08
N LEU A 223 38.66 -16.05 16.82
CA LEU A 223 40.04 -16.26 16.38
C LEU A 223 41.03 -15.24 16.97
N SER A 224 40.54 -14.09 17.43
CA SER A 224 41.33 -12.99 17.97
C SER A 224 41.31 -12.93 19.50
N SER A 225 40.54 -13.79 20.18
CA SER A 225 40.35 -13.76 21.63
C SER A 225 41.62 -14.14 22.41
N ASP A 226 42.49 -14.98 21.83
CA ASP A 226 43.79 -15.36 22.42
C ASP A 226 44.94 -14.52 21.83
N ILE A 227 45.48 -13.63 22.66
CA ILE A 227 46.59 -12.72 22.32
C ILE A 227 47.84 -13.49 21.86
N ALA A 228 48.11 -14.66 22.43
CA ALA A 228 49.31 -15.44 22.12
C ALA A 228 49.17 -16.23 20.81
N ALA A 229 47.94 -16.62 20.44
CA ALA A 229 47.66 -17.47 19.29
C ALA A 229 47.17 -16.72 18.04
N ARG A 230 46.82 -15.43 18.15
CA ARG A 230 46.24 -14.61 17.06
C ARG A 230 47.03 -14.57 15.75
N SER A 231 48.37 -14.65 15.83
CA SER A 231 49.28 -14.63 14.66
C SER A 231 49.78 -16.02 14.26
N SER A 232 49.14 -17.08 14.76
CA SER A 232 49.50 -18.44 14.39
C SER A 232 49.05 -18.78 12.97
N PRO A 233 49.73 -19.70 12.26
CA PRO A 233 49.27 -20.18 10.95
C PRO A 233 47.86 -20.78 10.99
N ALA A 234 47.45 -21.37 12.13
CA ALA A 234 46.10 -21.90 12.30
C ALA A 234 45.05 -20.78 12.39
N ALA A 235 45.35 -19.68 13.10
CA ALA A 235 44.49 -18.51 13.14
C ALA A 235 44.40 -17.82 11.77
N GLU A 236 45.51 -17.78 11.01
CA GLU A 236 45.52 -17.27 9.63
C GLU A 236 44.60 -18.10 8.72
N GLN A 237 44.76 -19.42 8.74
CA GLN A 237 43.91 -20.31 7.95
C GLN A 237 42.44 -20.22 8.37
N GLY A 238 42.17 -20.12 9.67
CA GLY A 238 40.81 -19.93 10.18
C GLY A 238 40.13 -18.67 9.66
N ARG A 239 40.87 -17.55 9.54
CA ARG A 239 40.36 -16.29 8.97
C ARG A 239 40.05 -16.43 7.48
N VAL A 240 40.92 -17.10 6.73
CA VAL A 240 40.68 -17.40 5.30
C VAL A 240 39.45 -18.30 5.14
N ASP A 241 39.31 -19.34 5.97
CA ASP A 241 38.17 -20.25 5.90
C ASP A 241 36.86 -19.58 6.30
N ALA A 242 36.89 -18.67 7.28
CA ALA A 242 35.75 -17.83 7.67
C ALA A 242 35.31 -16.92 6.52
N GLN A 243 36.26 -16.23 5.88
CA GLN A 243 35.98 -15.39 4.72
C GLN A 243 35.39 -16.21 3.57
N ASN A 244 35.94 -17.39 3.27
CA ASN A 244 35.41 -18.26 2.22
C ASN A 244 33.97 -18.71 2.49
N ARG A 245 33.61 -18.98 3.76
CA ARG A 245 32.23 -19.32 4.16
C ARG A 245 31.30 -18.12 3.99
N HIS A 246 31.72 -16.95 4.45
CA HIS A 246 31.01 -15.69 4.25
C HIS A 246 30.72 -15.47 2.76
N ASP A 247 31.75 -15.51 1.92
CA ASP A 247 31.64 -15.25 0.48
C ASP A 247 30.71 -16.27 -0.20
N ALA A 248 30.75 -17.54 0.22
CA ALA A 248 29.86 -18.57 -0.29
C ALA A 248 28.39 -18.35 0.10
N LEU A 249 28.11 -17.88 1.32
CA LEU A 249 26.77 -17.53 1.77
C LEU A 249 26.20 -16.36 0.97
N VAL A 250 26.97 -15.27 0.87
CA VAL A 250 26.60 -14.07 0.11
C VAL A 250 26.37 -14.42 -1.37
N ALA A 251 27.25 -15.20 -1.98
CA ALA A 251 27.10 -15.64 -3.37
C ALA A 251 25.83 -16.48 -3.59
N THR A 252 25.48 -17.35 -2.63
CA THR A 252 24.26 -18.17 -2.69
C THR A 252 23.00 -17.32 -2.56
N ALA A 253 22.99 -16.39 -1.60
CA ALA A 253 21.88 -15.46 -1.40
C ALA A 253 21.65 -14.60 -2.66
N HIS A 254 22.72 -14.04 -3.21
CA HIS A 254 22.66 -13.23 -4.42
C HIS A 254 22.15 -14.02 -5.64
N ALA A 255 22.63 -15.26 -5.83
CA ALA A 255 22.17 -16.10 -6.93
C ALA A 255 20.65 -16.37 -6.85
N ARG A 256 20.13 -16.68 -5.66
CA ARG A 256 18.69 -16.90 -5.44
C ARG A 256 17.88 -15.63 -5.73
N HIS A 257 18.30 -14.48 -5.19
CA HIS A 257 17.61 -13.22 -5.43
C HIS A 257 17.57 -12.83 -6.91
N LEU A 258 18.64 -13.11 -7.66
CA LEU A 258 18.67 -12.91 -9.11
C LEU A 258 17.76 -13.88 -9.86
N ASP A 259 17.64 -15.12 -9.40
CA ASP A 259 16.73 -16.10 -10.01
C ASP A 259 15.27 -15.68 -9.80
N ASP A 260 14.89 -15.30 -8.57
CA ASP A 260 13.57 -14.74 -8.25
C ASP A 260 13.28 -13.49 -9.10
N SER A 261 14.26 -12.59 -9.19
CA SER A 261 14.14 -11.37 -10.00
C SER A 261 13.89 -11.63 -11.47
N ARG A 262 14.51 -12.67 -12.05
CA ARG A 262 14.26 -13.06 -13.45
C ARG A 262 12.85 -13.62 -13.61
N GLN A 263 12.41 -14.47 -12.69
CA GLN A 263 11.04 -15.00 -12.70
C GLN A 263 10.02 -13.86 -12.65
N LEU A 264 10.16 -12.92 -11.71
CA LEU A 264 9.24 -11.79 -11.57
C LEU A 264 9.27 -10.87 -12.80
N THR A 265 10.43 -10.70 -13.45
CA THR A 265 10.54 -9.95 -14.71
C THR A 265 9.73 -10.61 -15.83
N ASP A 266 9.79 -11.94 -15.94
CA ASP A 266 9.03 -12.70 -16.93
C ASP A 266 7.52 -12.63 -16.65
N GLU A 267 7.13 -12.68 -15.36
CA GLU A 267 5.73 -12.52 -14.93
C GLU A 267 5.17 -11.13 -15.26
N ILE A 268 5.91 -10.06 -14.96
CA ILE A 268 5.53 -8.68 -15.30
C ILE A 268 5.39 -8.52 -16.82
N THR A 269 6.35 -9.06 -17.58
CA THR A 269 6.34 -8.98 -19.06
C THR A 269 5.12 -9.68 -19.64
N THR A 270 4.75 -10.84 -19.08
CA THR A 270 3.56 -11.58 -19.49
C THR A 270 2.29 -10.80 -19.13
N LEU A 271 2.23 -10.27 -17.90
CA LEU A 271 1.09 -9.51 -17.40
C LEU A 271 0.84 -8.24 -18.21
N ASP A 272 1.89 -7.54 -18.67
CA ASP A 272 1.78 -6.28 -19.42
C ASP A 272 0.93 -6.36 -20.70
N GLY A 273 0.86 -7.56 -21.31
CA GLY A 273 0.01 -7.83 -22.47
C GLY A 273 -1.49 -7.89 -22.15
N GLU A 274 -1.84 -8.12 -20.89
CA GLU A 274 -3.21 -8.26 -20.39
C GLU A 274 -3.70 -7.01 -19.64
N LEU A 275 -2.77 -6.14 -19.21
CA LEU A 275 -3.08 -4.94 -18.45
C LEU A 275 -3.86 -3.89 -19.27
N PRO A 276 -4.85 -3.21 -18.66
CA PRO A 276 -5.50 -2.07 -19.29
C PRO A 276 -4.52 -0.91 -19.48
N ALA A 277 -4.84 0.01 -20.39
CA ALA A 277 -3.98 1.15 -20.72
C ALA A 277 -3.60 1.99 -19.48
N SER A 278 -4.49 2.12 -18.49
CA SER A 278 -4.21 2.85 -17.26
C SER A 278 -3.01 2.31 -16.48
N VAL A 279 -2.65 1.03 -16.65
CA VAL A 279 -1.59 0.34 -15.90
C VAL A 279 -0.44 -0.16 -16.78
N SER A 280 -0.73 -0.58 -18.01
CA SER A 280 0.27 -1.18 -18.91
C SER A 280 1.38 -0.19 -19.31
N THR A 281 2.49 -0.72 -19.82
CA THR A 281 3.53 0.10 -20.47
C THR A 281 2.96 0.84 -21.67
N TRP A 282 3.53 2.00 -22.00
CA TRP A 282 3.13 2.79 -23.16
C TRP A 282 3.28 2.03 -24.49
N GLY A 283 4.12 0.99 -24.54
CA GLY A 283 4.32 0.16 -25.73
C GLY A 283 3.20 -0.86 -25.98
N SER A 284 2.39 -1.15 -24.97
CA SER A 284 1.36 -2.19 -25.02
C SER A 284 0.25 -1.90 -26.04
N ALA A 285 -0.40 -2.96 -26.51
CA ALA A 285 -1.49 -2.89 -27.48
C ALA A 285 -2.71 -2.13 -26.96
N SER A 286 -2.93 -2.12 -25.64
CA SER A 286 -3.98 -1.37 -24.95
C SER A 286 -3.93 0.14 -25.24
N TRP A 287 -2.73 0.70 -25.44
CA TRP A 287 -2.55 2.11 -25.85
C TRP A 287 -2.68 2.33 -27.36
N GLN A 288 -2.64 1.27 -28.18
CA GLN A 288 -2.84 1.37 -29.62
C GLN A 288 -4.32 1.34 -29.97
N GLN A 289 -5.12 0.57 -29.22
CA GLN A 289 -6.56 0.43 -29.37
C GLN A 289 -7.24 0.67 -28.02
N LEU A 290 -7.54 1.94 -27.72
CA LEU A 290 -8.27 2.29 -26.50
C LEU A 290 -9.72 1.78 -26.61
N SER A 291 -10.00 0.66 -25.95
CA SER A 291 -11.33 0.03 -25.87
C SER A 291 -12.32 0.95 -25.15
N ASP A 292 -13.47 1.23 -25.77
CA ASP A 292 -14.60 1.94 -25.15
C ASP A 292 -15.43 1.03 -24.22
N THR A 293 -15.26 -0.28 -24.32
CA THR A 293 -16.26 -1.26 -23.87
C THR A 293 -16.11 -1.75 -22.43
N ASP A 294 -15.08 -1.33 -21.68
CA ASP A 294 -14.64 -2.10 -20.52
C ASP A 294 -14.41 -1.28 -19.24
N GLY A 295 -15.51 -0.88 -18.59
CA GLY A 295 -15.58 -0.63 -17.15
C GLY A 295 -14.59 0.38 -16.54
N PHE A 296 -14.47 0.33 -15.22
CA PHE A 296 -13.55 1.14 -14.43
C PHE A 296 -12.38 0.26 -13.97
N THR A 297 -11.14 0.73 -14.10
CA THR A 297 -9.96 0.08 -13.49
C THR A 297 -9.76 0.59 -12.05
N ASP A 298 -9.35 -0.27 -11.12
CA ASP A 298 -9.10 0.04 -9.69
C ASP A 298 -7.80 0.80 -9.41
N CYS A 299 -6.93 1.01 -10.41
CA CYS A 299 -5.64 1.68 -10.25
C CYS A 299 -5.10 2.34 -11.53
N ILE A 300 -4.09 3.18 -11.32
CA ILE A 300 -3.24 3.77 -12.36
C ILE A 300 -1.77 3.51 -12.06
N ARG A 301 -0.96 3.32 -13.10
CA ARG A 301 0.50 3.27 -12.96
C ARG A 301 1.06 4.69 -12.76
N VAL A 302 1.93 4.86 -11.77
CA VAL A 302 2.56 6.16 -11.45
C VAL A 302 4.07 6.16 -11.70
N GLY A 303 4.67 4.98 -11.83
CA GLY A 303 6.09 4.82 -12.14
C GLY A 303 6.55 3.38 -12.03
N GLU A 304 7.84 3.21 -11.79
CA GLU A 304 8.48 1.95 -11.46
C GLU A 304 9.33 2.11 -10.21
N VAL A 305 9.47 1.03 -9.46
CA VAL A 305 10.43 0.91 -8.37
C VAL A 305 11.49 -0.13 -8.72
N ALA A 306 12.72 0.16 -8.35
CA ALA A 306 13.86 -0.71 -8.60
C ALA A 306 14.95 -0.53 -7.55
N VAL A 307 15.83 -1.51 -7.42
CA VAL A 307 17.10 -1.37 -6.70
C VAL A 307 18.23 -1.86 -7.63
N PRO A 308 18.71 -1.01 -8.57
CA PRO A 308 19.64 -1.44 -9.62
C PRO A 308 20.97 -2.01 -9.10
N SER A 309 21.37 -1.65 -7.88
CA SER A 309 22.55 -2.20 -7.20
C SER A 309 22.39 -3.67 -6.79
N ARG A 310 21.15 -4.16 -6.62
CA ARG A 310 20.82 -5.54 -6.20
C ARG A 310 20.41 -6.42 -7.38
N SER A 311 19.58 -5.88 -8.26
CA SER A 311 18.93 -6.64 -9.33
C SER A 311 18.51 -5.74 -10.50
N PRO A 312 18.45 -6.27 -11.74
CA PRO A 312 17.86 -5.55 -12.87
C PRO A 312 16.32 -5.48 -12.83
N LEU A 313 15.65 -6.12 -11.86
CA LEU A 313 14.19 -6.13 -11.73
C LEU A 313 13.64 -4.70 -11.59
N ARG A 314 12.58 -4.41 -12.35
CA ARG A 314 11.79 -3.19 -12.27
C ARG A 314 10.33 -3.56 -12.06
N VAL A 315 9.74 -3.07 -10.98
CA VAL A 315 8.37 -3.40 -10.60
C VAL A 315 7.49 -2.18 -10.86
N PRO A 316 6.35 -2.31 -11.57
CA PRO A 316 5.46 -1.19 -11.78
C PRO A 316 4.83 -0.73 -10.46
N LEU A 317 4.99 0.54 -10.12
CA LEU A 317 4.32 1.16 -8.98
C LEU A 317 2.96 1.69 -9.42
N CYS A 318 1.90 1.17 -8.81
CA CYS A 318 0.52 1.53 -9.10
C CYS A 318 -0.17 2.13 -7.87
N ALA A 319 -0.93 3.19 -8.09
CA ALA A 319 -1.76 3.82 -7.07
C ALA A 319 -3.22 3.41 -7.26
N ALA A 320 -3.90 3.12 -6.15
CA ALA A 320 -5.35 2.92 -6.14
C ALA A 320 -6.08 4.12 -6.77
N TRP A 321 -7.14 3.85 -7.52
CA TRP A 321 -7.86 4.87 -8.27
C TRP A 321 -9.38 4.64 -8.28
N PRO A 322 -10.20 5.58 -7.75
CA PRO A 322 -9.83 6.87 -7.16
C PRO A 322 -8.90 6.72 -5.95
N ALA A 323 -7.96 7.66 -5.80
CA ALA A 323 -7.00 7.63 -4.72
C ALA A 323 -7.63 8.12 -3.40
N ALA A 324 -7.53 7.30 -2.36
CA ALA A 324 -7.98 7.65 -1.00
C ALA A 324 -7.13 8.76 -0.37
N ASN A 325 -5.86 8.82 -0.76
CA ASN A 325 -4.91 9.85 -0.34
C ASN A 325 -4.39 10.61 -1.56
N PRO A 326 -4.03 11.90 -1.42
CA PRO A 326 -3.46 12.65 -2.53
C PRO A 326 -2.18 11.97 -3.05
N LEU A 327 -1.97 12.00 -4.36
CA LEU A 327 -0.67 11.68 -4.94
C LEU A 327 0.17 12.95 -4.91
N TRP A 328 1.34 12.90 -4.27
CA TRP A 328 2.24 14.04 -4.22
C TRP A 328 3.51 13.77 -5.01
N PHE A 329 3.64 14.50 -6.10
CA PHE A 329 4.79 14.55 -6.96
C PHE A 329 5.75 15.64 -6.46
N GLU A 330 6.85 15.20 -5.83
CA GLU A 330 7.89 16.10 -5.32
C GLU A 330 8.69 16.69 -6.47
N ASP A 331 8.68 18.02 -6.57
CA ASP A 331 9.42 18.76 -7.61
C ASP A 331 10.23 19.90 -6.98
N ASP A 332 11.49 19.61 -6.71
CA ASP A 332 12.46 20.60 -6.21
C ASP A 332 13.24 21.29 -7.34
N THR A 333 13.10 20.82 -8.59
CA THR A 333 13.98 21.19 -9.71
C THR A 333 13.35 22.16 -10.71
N GLY A 334 12.04 22.36 -10.64
CA GLY A 334 11.32 23.27 -11.51
C GLY A 334 10.96 22.64 -12.86
N GLY A 335 9.86 21.89 -12.86
CA GLY A 335 8.85 21.90 -13.91
C GLY A 335 8.95 20.87 -15.03
N ALA A 336 10.10 20.71 -15.70
CA ALA A 336 10.14 19.98 -16.98
C ALA A 336 9.93 18.45 -16.83
N SER A 337 10.60 17.81 -15.87
CA SER A 337 10.43 16.37 -15.59
C SER A 337 9.04 16.07 -15.00
N SER A 338 8.53 16.98 -14.18
CA SER A 338 7.19 16.91 -13.60
C SER A 338 6.10 17.02 -14.65
N ALA A 339 6.22 17.93 -15.62
CA ALA A 339 5.23 18.13 -16.67
C ALA A 339 4.96 16.85 -17.50
N SER A 340 6.02 16.11 -17.86
CA SER A 340 5.87 14.84 -18.58
C SER A 340 5.22 13.75 -17.71
N SER A 341 5.62 13.67 -16.44
CA SER A 341 5.07 12.70 -15.48
C SER A 341 3.59 12.97 -15.19
N ILE A 342 3.23 14.23 -15.03
CA ILE A 342 1.84 14.66 -14.84
C ILE A 342 1.01 14.44 -16.10
N THR A 343 1.59 14.66 -17.29
CA THR A 343 0.93 14.27 -18.55
C THR A 343 0.60 12.78 -18.55
N ALA A 344 1.54 11.92 -18.15
CA ALA A 344 1.30 10.47 -18.05
C ALA A 344 0.15 10.13 -17.09
N VAL A 345 0.16 10.68 -15.87
CA VAL A 345 -0.89 10.48 -14.86
C VAL A 345 -2.27 10.87 -15.39
N LEU A 346 -2.38 12.03 -16.06
CA LEU A 346 -3.65 12.51 -16.61
C LEU A 346 -4.20 11.59 -17.70
N LEU A 347 -3.33 11.12 -18.60
CA LEU A 347 -3.73 10.18 -19.66
C LEU A 347 -4.12 8.82 -19.09
N ARG A 348 -3.37 8.29 -18.11
CA ARG A 348 -3.70 7.03 -17.43
C ARG A 348 -5.00 7.11 -16.67
N THR A 349 -5.26 8.23 -16.01
CA THR A 349 -6.53 8.48 -15.32
C THR A 349 -7.70 8.52 -16.30
N ALA A 350 -7.57 9.25 -17.41
CA ALA A 350 -8.60 9.28 -18.44
C ALA A 350 -8.83 7.89 -19.05
N ALA A 351 -7.78 7.08 -19.21
CA ALA A 351 -7.85 5.71 -19.70
C ALA A 351 -8.36 4.69 -18.66
N ALA A 352 -8.45 5.06 -17.36
CA ALA A 352 -8.95 4.18 -16.31
C ALA A 352 -10.48 4.10 -16.28
N ALA A 353 -11.18 4.90 -17.08
CA ALA A 353 -12.64 5.00 -17.10
C ALA A 353 -13.18 5.02 -18.54
N PRO A 354 -14.49 4.79 -18.74
CA PRO A 354 -15.12 5.02 -20.04
C PRO A 354 -14.89 6.45 -20.54
N ARG A 355 -14.83 6.64 -21.86
CA ARG A 355 -14.55 7.96 -22.45
C ARG A 355 -15.54 9.02 -21.97
N GLY A 356 -15.01 10.16 -21.54
CA GLY A 356 -15.80 11.27 -20.99
C GLY A 356 -16.34 11.04 -19.57
N ALA A 357 -16.10 9.89 -18.93
CA ALA A 357 -16.54 9.64 -17.55
C ALA A 357 -15.61 10.29 -16.50
N THR A 358 -14.39 10.64 -16.90
CA THR A 358 -13.40 11.31 -16.04
C THR A 358 -13.44 12.83 -16.26
N VAL A 359 -13.55 13.58 -15.17
CA VAL A 359 -13.40 15.05 -15.18
C VAL A 359 -12.04 15.43 -14.63
N ILE A 360 -11.27 16.21 -15.40
CA ILE A 360 -9.91 16.63 -15.05
C ILE A 360 -9.86 18.16 -14.94
N ASP A 361 -9.50 18.64 -13.75
CA ASP A 361 -9.22 20.06 -13.48
C ASP A 361 -7.74 20.25 -13.15
N ILE A 362 -7.09 21.22 -13.78
CA ILE A 362 -5.70 21.60 -13.54
C ILE A 362 -5.68 23.01 -12.96
N LEU A 363 -5.26 23.13 -11.71
CA LEU A 363 -5.09 24.41 -10.99
C LEU A 363 -3.60 24.78 -11.08
N ASP A 364 -3.26 25.67 -12.01
CA ASP A 364 -1.87 26.01 -12.36
C ASP A 364 -1.61 27.53 -12.31
N ILE A 365 -1.65 28.10 -11.10
CA ILE A 365 -1.43 29.55 -10.89
C ILE A 365 -0.04 29.98 -11.38
N GLY A 366 0.97 29.11 -11.21
CA GLY A 366 2.35 29.39 -11.59
C GLY A 366 2.68 29.17 -13.07
N GLY A 367 1.76 28.58 -13.85
CA GLY A 367 2.01 28.25 -15.25
C GLY A 367 3.04 27.14 -15.48
N SER A 368 3.39 26.37 -14.44
CA SER A 368 4.38 25.30 -14.50
C SER A 368 3.96 24.12 -15.40
N LEU A 369 2.66 23.98 -15.63
CA LEU A 369 2.05 22.93 -16.45
C LEU A 369 1.45 23.50 -17.74
N ALA A 370 1.93 24.66 -18.24
CA ALA A 370 1.36 25.29 -19.43
C ALA A 370 1.39 24.38 -20.67
N GLU A 371 2.50 23.66 -20.90
CA GLU A 371 2.63 22.73 -22.04
C GLU A 371 1.72 21.50 -21.87
N THR A 372 1.70 20.92 -20.68
CA THR A 372 0.79 19.81 -20.33
C THR A 372 -0.66 20.23 -20.55
N SER A 373 -1.06 21.39 -20.02
CA SER A 373 -2.41 21.96 -20.12
C SER A 373 -2.82 22.17 -21.58
N ALA A 374 -1.95 22.73 -22.41
CA ALA A 374 -2.22 22.90 -23.83
C ALA A 374 -2.47 21.54 -24.51
N ARG A 375 -1.64 20.54 -24.20
CA ARG A 375 -1.73 19.20 -24.79
C ARG A 375 -2.96 18.43 -24.38
N VAL A 376 -3.35 18.48 -23.11
CA VAL A 376 -4.51 17.74 -22.58
C VAL A 376 -5.82 18.55 -22.58
N SER A 377 -5.83 19.76 -23.13
CA SER A 377 -7.02 20.62 -23.20
C SER A 377 -8.30 19.98 -23.79
N PRO A 378 -8.24 18.95 -24.68
CA PRO A 378 -9.45 18.25 -25.12
C PRO A 378 -10.11 17.38 -24.04
N ILE A 379 -9.39 17.02 -22.98
CA ILE A 379 -9.85 16.14 -21.89
C ILE A 379 -9.79 16.80 -20.50
N ALA A 380 -9.21 18.00 -20.39
CA ALA A 380 -8.98 18.68 -19.13
C ALA A 380 -9.32 20.18 -19.21
N ARG A 381 -9.74 20.74 -18.07
CA ARG A 381 -9.96 22.18 -17.88
C ARG A 381 -8.81 22.76 -17.08
N THR A 382 -8.25 23.88 -17.52
CA THR A 382 -7.13 24.53 -16.84
C THR A 382 -7.55 25.88 -16.27
N PHE A 383 -7.15 26.12 -15.03
CA PHE A 383 -7.37 27.35 -14.28
C PHE A 383 -6.01 27.94 -13.90
N THR A 384 -5.66 29.08 -14.49
CA THR A 384 -4.34 29.74 -14.27
C THR A 384 -4.44 31.05 -13.48
N ASP A 385 -5.63 31.64 -13.40
CA ASP A 385 -5.87 32.85 -12.61
C ASP A 385 -6.27 32.50 -11.17
N ARG A 386 -5.75 33.25 -10.20
CA ARG A 386 -6.00 32.98 -8.77
C ARG A 386 -7.48 33.06 -8.41
N ALA A 387 -8.23 34.04 -8.92
CA ALA A 387 -9.64 34.15 -8.63
C ALA A 387 -10.43 32.98 -9.22
N ALA A 388 -10.06 32.52 -10.42
CA ALA A 388 -10.64 31.33 -11.04
C ALA A 388 -10.34 30.05 -10.25
N VAL A 389 -9.11 29.89 -9.75
CA VAL A 389 -8.71 28.76 -8.91
C VAL A 389 -9.48 28.77 -7.58
N THR A 390 -9.55 29.91 -6.89
CA THR A 390 -10.33 30.04 -5.65
C THR A 390 -11.79 29.68 -5.88
N ALA A 391 -12.42 30.24 -6.94
CA ALA A 391 -13.82 29.97 -7.26
C ALA A 391 -14.07 28.49 -7.56
N ARG A 392 -13.13 27.82 -8.25
CA ARG A 392 -13.25 26.38 -8.55
C ARG A 392 -13.12 25.53 -7.30
N LEU A 393 -12.18 25.84 -6.40
CA LEU A 393 -12.05 25.17 -5.11
C LEU A 393 -13.31 25.34 -4.24
N ASP A 394 -13.93 26.52 -4.25
CA ASP A 394 -15.20 26.79 -3.58
C ASP A 394 -16.34 25.92 -4.14
N GLU A 395 -16.48 25.87 -5.46
CA GLU A 395 -17.51 25.08 -6.15
C GLU A 395 -17.37 23.58 -5.85
N LEU A 396 -16.14 23.06 -5.94
CA LEU A 396 -15.84 21.66 -5.64
C LEU A 396 -16.12 21.33 -4.17
N SER A 397 -15.67 22.18 -3.24
CA SER A 397 -15.89 21.97 -1.81
C SER A 397 -17.38 21.97 -1.48
N HIS A 398 -18.15 22.91 -2.05
CA HIS A 398 -19.59 22.97 -1.87
C HIS A 398 -20.30 21.73 -2.43
N THR A 399 -19.89 21.25 -3.61
CA THR A 399 -20.46 20.06 -4.24
C THR A 399 -20.22 18.80 -3.39
N ILE A 400 -18.99 18.63 -2.88
CA ILE A 400 -18.64 17.51 -2.01
C ILE A 400 -19.40 17.58 -0.68
N ASP A 401 -19.54 18.77 -0.09
CA ASP A 401 -20.31 18.96 1.14
C ASP A 401 -21.80 18.58 0.97
N LEU A 402 -22.42 19.03 -0.13
CA LEU A 402 -23.78 18.62 -0.51
C LEU A 402 -23.90 17.11 -0.73
N TRP A 403 -22.89 16.49 -1.34
CA TRP A 403 -22.84 15.04 -1.51
C TRP A 403 -22.86 14.31 -0.16
N HIS A 404 -22.00 14.72 0.78
CA HIS A 404 -21.94 14.13 2.12
C HIS A 404 -23.24 14.35 2.91
N MET A 405 -23.84 15.54 2.83
CA MET A 405 -25.12 15.83 3.49
C MET A 405 -26.25 14.93 2.96
N ALA A 406 -26.34 14.74 1.64
CA ALA A 406 -27.36 13.90 1.04
C ALA A 406 -27.18 12.42 1.44
N VAL A 407 -25.94 11.90 1.37
CA VAL A 407 -25.64 10.53 1.81
C VAL A 407 -25.99 10.32 3.29
N GLY A 408 -25.58 11.25 4.16
CA GLY A 408 -25.90 11.19 5.60
C GLY A 408 -27.39 11.27 5.92
N ALA A 409 -28.18 11.93 5.06
CA ALA A 409 -29.63 12.00 5.17
C ALA A 409 -30.36 10.80 4.54
N GLY A 410 -29.64 9.88 3.88
CA GLY A 410 -30.23 8.78 3.10
C GLY A 410 -30.94 9.26 1.82
N GLU A 411 -30.59 10.46 1.33
CA GLU A 411 -31.11 11.05 0.10
C GLU A 411 -30.22 10.73 -1.11
N THR A 412 -30.74 10.92 -2.32
CA THR A 412 -29.94 10.76 -3.54
C THR A 412 -28.94 11.92 -3.64
N PRO A 413 -27.62 11.66 -3.65
CA PRO A 413 -26.65 12.74 -3.69
C PRO A 413 -26.62 13.45 -5.05
N PRO A 414 -26.14 14.70 -5.10
CA PRO A 414 -25.83 15.36 -6.36
C PRO A 414 -24.89 14.50 -7.20
N THR A 415 -25.09 14.51 -8.51
CA THR A 415 -24.23 13.77 -9.44
C THR A 415 -22.84 14.38 -9.46
N VAL A 416 -21.89 13.70 -8.82
CA VAL A 416 -20.46 13.93 -9.02
C VAL A 416 -20.00 12.97 -10.12
N PRO A 417 -19.21 13.42 -11.10
CA PRO A 417 -18.61 12.50 -12.07
C PRO A 417 -17.89 11.38 -11.30
N PRO A 418 -18.11 10.10 -11.64
CA PRO A 418 -17.64 8.97 -10.85
C PRO A 418 -16.12 8.96 -10.68
N ARG A 419 -15.38 9.68 -11.56
CA ARG A 419 -13.95 9.93 -11.43
C ARG A 419 -13.64 11.40 -11.70
N SER A 420 -13.39 12.15 -10.64
CA SER A 420 -12.93 13.54 -10.74
C SER A 420 -11.48 13.64 -10.26
N VAL A 421 -10.66 14.41 -10.97
CA VAL A 421 -9.25 14.64 -10.61
C VAL A 421 -8.99 16.12 -10.57
N VAL A 422 -8.34 16.56 -9.50
CA VAL A 422 -7.85 17.92 -9.39
C VAL A 422 -6.33 17.89 -9.24
N VAL A 423 -5.64 18.40 -10.24
CA VAL A 423 -4.19 18.61 -10.21
C VAL A 423 -3.92 20.00 -9.65
N VAL A 424 -3.08 20.09 -8.62
CA VAL A 424 -2.73 21.32 -7.93
C VAL A 424 -1.22 21.53 -8.07
N SER A 425 -0.81 22.48 -8.91
CA SER A 425 0.61 22.81 -9.09
C SER A 425 1.09 23.93 -8.18
N GLY A 426 2.40 23.96 -7.91
CA GLY A 426 3.02 24.97 -7.05
C GLY A 426 2.60 24.85 -5.58
N PHE A 427 2.19 23.66 -5.15
CA PHE A 427 1.84 23.37 -3.76
C PHE A 427 3.12 23.30 -2.90
N PRO A 428 3.10 23.79 -1.64
CA PRO A 428 2.03 24.53 -0.98
C PRO A 428 2.07 26.06 -1.21
N TYR A 429 3.21 26.60 -1.65
CA TYR A 429 3.51 28.04 -1.59
C TYR A 429 2.62 28.92 -2.49
N GLY A 430 1.96 28.34 -3.50
CA GLY A 430 1.01 29.05 -4.37
C GLY A 430 -0.31 29.45 -3.70
N PHE A 431 -0.60 28.93 -2.50
CA PHE A 431 -1.94 28.94 -1.88
C PHE A 431 -1.95 29.58 -0.49
N GLY A 432 -2.95 30.43 -0.23
CA GLY A 432 -3.19 30.97 1.11
C GLY A 432 -3.92 29.98 2.02
N SER A 433 -3.97 30.24 3.34
CA SER A 433 -4.56 29.32 4.33
C SER A 433 -6.02 28.94 4.04
N ALA A 434 -6.82 29.83 3.43
CA ALA A 434 -8.19 29.52 3.04
C ALA A 434 -8.27 28.56 1.84
N GLU A 435 -7.32 28.62 0.90
CA GLU A 435 -7.23 27.69 -0.23
C GLU A 435 -6.69 26.34 0.24
N LEU A 436 -5.66 26.34 1.11
CA LEU A 436 -5.17 25.14 1.79
C LEU A 436 -6.28 24.45 2.60
N GLY A 437 -7.15 25.23 3.26
CA GLY A 437 -8.37 24.73 3.92
C GLY A 437 -9.28 23.92 3.00
N ARG A 438 -9.53 24.43 1.79
CA ARG A 438 -10.36 23.75 0.78
C ARG A 438 -9.65 22.54 0.19
N ILE A 439 -8.36 22.65 -0.11
CA ILE A 439 -7.56 21.52 -0.60
C ILE A 439 -7.56 20.39 0.44
N ALA A 440 -7.41 20.72 1.73
CA ALA A 440 -7.48 19.74 2.81
C ALA A 440 -8.85 19.08 2.93
N PHE A 441 -9.92 19.88 2.86
CA PHE A 441 -11.29 19.37 2.84
C PHE A 441 -11.52 18.40 1.66
N LEU A 442 -11.06 18.77 0.46
CA LEU A 442 -11.15 17.92 -0.72
C LEU A 442 -10.31 16.64 -0.58
N ALA A 443 -9.12 16.71 0.02
CA ALA A 443 -8.28 15.55 0.28
C ALA A 443 -8.93 14.56 1.24
N GLU A 444 -9.65 15.06 2.25
CA GLU A 444 -10.28 14.25 3.28
C GLU A 444 -11.62 13.68 2.85
N ARG A 445 -12.47 14.51 2.23
CA ARG A 445 -13.87 14.17 1.94
C ARG A 445 -14.13 13.83 0.48
N GLY A 446 -13.29 14.30 -0.43
CA GLY A 446 -13.42 14.09 -1.86
C GLY A 446 -13.40 12.61 -2.29
N PRO A 447 -12.51 11.76 -1.74
CA PRO A 447 -12.40 10.37 -2.18
C PRO A 447 -13.71 9.57 -2.07
N PHE A 448 -14.53 9.83 -1.05
CA PHE A 448 -15.84 9.19 -0.88
C PHE A 448 -16.82 9.47 -2.03
N ALA A 449 -16.64 10.59 -2.75
CA ALA A 449 -17.42 10.97 -3.92
C ALA A 449 -16.66 10.74 -5.24
N GLY A 450 -15.54 10.01 -5.22
CA GLY A 450 -14.73 9.71 -6.41
C GLY A 450 -13.81 10.85 -6.87
N LEU A 451 -13.55 11.85 -6.01
CA LEU A 451 -12.58 12.93 -6.28
C LEU A 451 -11.20 12.57 -5.75
N SER A 452 -10.19 12.55 -6.62
CA SER A 452 -8.78 12.35 -6.30
C SER A 452 -7.98 13.63 -6.47
N LEU A 453 -6.96 13.82 -5.62
CA LEU A 453 -6.05 14.95 -5.69
C LEU A 453 -4.67 14.51 -6.16
N VAL A 454 -4.07 15.33 -7.02
CA VAL A 454 -2.66 15.23 -7.42
C VAL A 454 -1.99 16.56 -7.06
N LEU A 455 -1.02 16.52 -6.16
CA LEU A 455 -0.26 17.68 -5.69
C LEU A 455 1.11 17.68 -6.34
N ILE A 456 1.59 18.85 -6.77
CA ILE A 456 2.92 19.03 -7.36
C ILE A 456 3.63 20.17 -6.65
N GLY A 457 4.83 19.91 -6.16
CA GLY A 457 5.71 20.91 -5.60
C GLY A 457 6.63 20.34 -4.52
N SER A 458 7.24 21.22 -3.73
CA SER A 458 8.37 20.89 -2.86
C SER A 458 7.99 20.87 -1.38
N ALA A 459 8.62 19.97 -0.63
CA ALA A 459 8.55 19.89 0.84
C ALA A 459 9.56 20.80 1.53
N ASP A 460 10.57 21.28 0.79
CA ASP A 460 11.78 21.88 1.34
C ASP A 460 11.52 23.35 1.73
N ALA A 461 10.85 23.55 2.86
CA ALA A 461 10.98 24.80 3.61
C ALA A 461 10.91 24.58 5.12
N GLU A 462 11.85 25.24 5.81
CA GLU A 462 11.62 25.74 7.16
C GLU A 462 10.38 26.67 7.07
N ASP A 463 9.30 26.37 7.80
CA ASP A 463 8.02 27.14 7.85
C ASP A 463 6.91 26.78 6.83
N ILE A 464 6.73 25.49 6.50
CA ILE A 464 5.49 25.03 5.84
C ILE A 464 4.24 25.26 6.71
N ASP A 465 3.13 25.71 6.11
CA ASP A 465 1.83 25.86 6.80
C ASP A 465 1.41 24.51 7.45
N PRO A 466 0.94 24.49 8.71
CA PRO A 466 0.63 23.24 9.42
C PRO A 466 -0.38 22.35 8.70
N LEU A 467 -1.34 22.95 7.98
CA LEU A 467 -2.34 22.22 7.21
C LEU A 467 -1.72 21.61 5.96
N ALA A 468 -0.85 22.36 5.27
CA ALA A 468 -0.08 21.82 4.17
C ALA A 468 0.82 20.66 4.63
N ALA A 469 1.51 20.80 5.77
CA ALA A 469 2.32 19.74 6.34
C ALA A 469 1.50 18.48 6.68
N ALA A 470 0.28 18.65 7.20
CA ALA A 470 -0.63 17.53 7.46
C ALA A 470 -1.09 16.84 6.17
N LEU A 471 -1.36 17.61 5.12
CA LEU A 471 -1.69 17.07 3.80
C LEU A 471 -0.53 16.28 3.19
N LEU A 472 0.68 16.81 3.25
CA LEU A 472 1.86 16.13 2.72
C LEU A 472 2.11 14.81 3.44
N ARG A 473 2.02 14.78 4.78
CA ARG A 473 2.19 13.54 5.58
C ARG A 473 1.20 12.42 5.26
N ARG A 474 0.00 12.76 4.80
CA ARG A 474 -1.02 11.75 4.42
C ARG A 474 -0.97 11.38 2.93
N SER A 475 -0.18 12.08 2.13
CA SER A 475 -0.10 11.86 0.69
C SER A 475 0.79 10.66 0.36
N MET A 476 0.54 10.01 -0.78
CA MET A 476 1.51 9.08 -1.36
C MET A 476 2.65 9.90 -1.95
N HIS A 477 3.84 9.79 -1.35
CA HIS A 477 5.07 10.44 -1.82
C HIS A 477 5.58 9.81 -3.11
N LEU A 478 5.85 10.64 -4.11
CA LEU A 478 6.40 10.27 -5.42
C LEU A 478 7.58 11.20 -5.75
N PRO A 479 8.82 10.81 -5.37
CA PRO A 479 10.00 11.65 -5.55
C PRO A 479 10.49 11.65 -7.00
N ILE A 480 10.00 12.60 -7.82
CA ILE A 480 10.32 12.68 -9.26
C ILE A 480 11.82 12.90 -9.50
N ASP A 481 12.48 13.60 -8.59
CA ASP A 481 13.90 13.95 -8.73
C ASP A 481 14.85 12.76 -8.46
N GLY A 482 14.31 11.61 -8.04
CA GLY A 482 15.03 10.37 -7.78
C GLY A 482 15.99 10.44 -6.59
N ARG A 483 15.87 11.46 -5.72
CA ARG A 483 16.79 11.63 -4.57
C ARG A 483 16.33 10.90 -3.33
N SER A 484 15.02 10.88 -3.10
CA SER A 484 14.43 10.21 -1.93
C SER A 484 14.00 8.79 -2.29
N PRO A 485 14.28 7.80 -1.44
CA PRO A 485 13.77 6.46 -1.63
C PRO A 485 12.25 6.42 -1.38
N VAL A 486 11.59 5.45 -2.02
CA VAL A 486 10.23 5.03 -1.68
C VAL A 486 10.32 3.76 -0.84
N HIS A 487 9.52 3.68 0.22
CA HIS A 487 9.46 2.51 1.08
C HIS A 487 8.28 1.62 0.72
N ASP A 488 8.50 0.31 0.67
CA ASP A 488 7.40 -0.63 0.48
C ASP A 488 6.61 -0.88 1.78
N PRO A 489 5.32 -1.25 1.69
CA PRO A 489 4.46 -1.40 2.87
C PRO A 489 4.65 -2.70 3.65
N TRP A 490 5.45 -3.67 3.14
CA TRP A 490 5.52 -5.02 3.72
C TRP A 490 6.71 -5.22 4.62
N VAL A 491 7.87 -4.75 4.19
CA VAL A 491 9.16 -4.92 4.89
C VAL A 491 9.88 -3.59 5.11
N ASP A 492 9.27 -2.47 4.72
CA ASP A 492 9.84 -1.12 4.81
C ASP A 492 11.16 -0.99 4.02
N GLY A 493 11.31 -1.79 2.97
CA GLY A 493 12.50 -1.82 2.12
C GLY A 493 12.64 -0.55 1.30
N GLU A 494 13.87 -0.07 1.13
CA GLU A 494 14.17 1.12 0.32
C GLU A 494 14.22 0.79 -1.17
N TRP A 495 13.45 1.54 -1.97
CA TRP A 495 13.41 1.45 -3.42
C TRP A 495 13.74 2.78 -4.08
N SER A 496 14.46 2.75 -5.19
CA SER A 496 14.54 3.90 -6.08
C SER A 496 13.25 3.98 -6.90
N PHE A 497 12.67 5.17 -6.98
CA PHE A 497 11.47 5.43 -7.78
C PHE A 497 11.86 6.13 -9.08
N GLU A 498 11.32 5.62 -10.19
CA GLU A 498 11.36 6.29 -11.49
C GLU A 498 9.94 6.64 -11.91
N PRO A 499 9.61 7.93 -12.09
CA PRO A 499 8.27 8.35 -12.45
C PRO A 499 7.87 7.86 -13.84
N ASP A 500 6.61 7.50 -14.02
CA ASP A 500 6.07 7.20 -15.35
C ASP A 500 6.00 8.49 -16.15
N VAL A 501 6.64 8.52 -17.32
CA VAL A 501 6.70 9.70 -18.18
C VAL A 501 5.90 9.46 -19.46
N ALA A 502 5.20 10.49 -19.93
CA ALA A 502 4.48 10.39 -21.20
C ALA A 502 5.46 10.12 -22.36
N PRO A 503 5.01 9.40 -23.41
CA PRO A 503 5.87 9.12 -24.56
C PRO A 503 6.46 10.40 -25.17
N ALA A 504 7.77 10.38 -25.46
CA ALA A 504 8.45 11.50 -26.11
C ALA A 504 7.91 11.79 -27.53
N ASP A 505 7.30 10.78 -28.18
CA ASP A 505 6.59 10.95 -29.44
C ASP A 505 5.27 11.72 -29.22
N THR A 506 5.33 13.03 -29.46
CA THR A 506 4.18 13.93 -29.31
C THR A 506 3.00 13.54 -30.21
N THR A 507 3.25 12.97 -31.39
CA THR A 507 2.21 12.48 -32.29
C THR A 507 1.41 11.35 -31.67
N LYS A 508 2.08 10.46 -30.93
CA LYS A 508 1.43 9.37 -30.19
C LYS A 508 0.57 9.92 -29.06
N VAL A 509 1.07 10.90 -28.31
CA VAL A 509 0.32 11.54 -27.22
C VAL A 509 -0.92 12.27 -27.75
N ASP A 510 -0.77 13.07 -28.80
CA ASP A 510 -1.88 13.84 -29.38
C ASP A 510 -2.96 12.93 -29.97
N ARG A 511 -2.59 11.74 -30.46
CA ARG A 511 -3.55 10.70 -30.85
C ARG A 511 -4.32 10.17 -29.65
N VAL A 512 -3.62 9.78 -28.58
CA VAL A 512 -4.23 9.25 -27.35
C VAL A 512 -5.20 10.28 -26.74
N VAL A 513 -4.81 11.55 -26.65
CA VAL A 513 -5.69 12.63 -26.15
C VAL A 513 -6.97 12.73 -26.99
N ARG A 514 -6.85 12.64 -28.32
CA ARG A 514 -8.01 12.72 -29.23
C ARG A 514 -8.94 11.52 -29.09
N GLU A 515 -8.38 10.32 -28.95
CA GLU A 515 -9.16 9.11 -28.70
C GLU A 515 -9.90 9.21 -27.36
N LEU A 516 -9.22 9.63 -26.28
CA LEU A 516 -9.79 9.78 -24.95
C LEU A 516 -10.87 10.88 -24.86
N SER A 517 -10.77 11.95 -25.66
CA SER A 517 -11.79 13.00 -25.70
C SER A 517 -13.06 12.60 -26.46
N GLY A 518 -13.05 11.46 -27.17
CA GLY A 518 -14.14 11.05 -28.05
C GLY A 518 -14.25 11.88 -29.35
N ALA A 519 -13.27 12.73 -29.64
CA ALA A 519 -13.25 13.56 -30.84
C ALA A 519 -12.78 12.75 -32.07
N GLY A 520 -13.62 11.83 -32.56
CA GLY A 520 -13.28 11.00 -33.72
C GLY A 520 -14.41 10.17 -34.33
N GLU A 521 -15.58 10.06 -33.69
CA GLU A 521 -16.74 9.29 -34.19
C GLU A 521 -17.89 10.17 -34.71
N ALA A 522 -17.59 11.32 -35.32
CA ALA A 522 -18.58 12.20 -35.95
C ALA A 522 -18.66 11.99 -37.47
#